data_AF-A0A699RYM4-F1
#
_entry.id   AF-A0A699RYM4-F1
#
_cell.length_a   1.000
_cell.length_b   1.000
_cell.length_c   1.000
_cell.angle_alpha   90.00
_cell.angle_beta   90.00
_cell.angle_gamma   90.00
#
_symmetry.space_group_name_H-M   'P 1'
#
loop_
_entity.id
_entity.type
_entity.pdbx_description
1 polymer ?
#
loop_
_entity_poly.entity_id
_entity_poly.type
_entity_poly.pdbx_seq_one_letter_code
_entity_poly.pdbx_strand_id
1 'polypeptide(L)'
;IVDRLTKSAHFFAVRDDYKTEKLARLHINEIIARHDVPVSIISDRDSYFTSRFWKSLQKALGTQLDLSTAYHPETDGQSERTIQTLEDMLRACAMDFGGN
;
A
#
# COMPACT_ATOMS: atom_id res chain seq x y z
N ILE A 1 -1.99 2.50 -1.21
CA ILE A 1 -3.10 1.92 -0.42
C ILE A 1 -4.39 2.25 -1.13
N VAL A 2 -5.21 1.25 -1.42
CA VAL A 2 -6.47 1.42 -2.14
C VAL A 2 -7.61 1.00 -1.23
N ASP A 3 -8.59 1.91 -1.06
CA ASP A 3 -9.82 1.58 -0.35
C ASP A 3 -10.73 0.74 -1.24
N ARG A 4 -11.11 -0.45 -0.75
CA ARG A 4 -11.89 -1.42 -1.53
C ARG A 4 -13.33 -0.95 -1.77
N LEU A 5 -13.88 -0.09 -0.92
CA LEU A 5 -15.28 0.36 -1.07
C LEU A 5 -15.39 1.50 -2.09
N THR A 6 -14.70 2.60 -1.83
CA THR A 6 -14.77 3.85 -2.61
C THR A 6 -13.85 3.85 -3.83
N LYS A 7 -12.91 2.91 -3.92
CA LYS A 7 -11.83 2.88 -4.92
C LYS A 7 -10.85 4.06 -4.81
N SER A 8 -10.91 4.82 -3.71
CA SER A 8 -9.95 5.90 -3.45
C SER A 8 -8.55 5.31 -3.23
N ALA A 9 -7.55 5.90 -3.86
CA ALA A 9 -6.17 5.45 -3.78
C ALA A 9 -5.27 6.53 -3.17
N HIS A 10 -4.43 6.12 -2.22
CA HIS A 10 -3.36 6.94 -1.65
C HIS A 10 -2.01 6.37 -2.08
N PHE A 11 -1.21 7.20 -2.75
CA PHE A 11 0.14 6.88 -3.18
C PHE A 11 1.14 7.77 -2.45
N PHE A 12 2.20 7.16 -1.93
CA PHE A 12 3.25 7.85 -1.18
C PHE A 12 4.59 7.51 -1.80
N ALA A 13 5.39 8.53 -2.08
CA ALA A 13 6.78 8.33 -2.46
C ALA A 13 7.56 7.82 -1.24
N VAL A 14 8.07 6.60 -1.33
CA VAL A 14 8.90 5.96 -0.30
C VAL A 14 10.25 5.59 -0.89
N ARG A 15 11.29 5.64 -0.07
CA ARG A 15 12.61 5.12 -0.46
C ARG A 15 12.71 3.65 -0.08
N ASP A 16 13.47 2.91 -0.87
CA ASP A 16 13.75 1.48 -0.70
C ASP A 16 14.48 1.18 0.62
N ASP A 17 15.30 2.12 1.11
CA ASP A 17 16.05 2.03 2.37
C ASP A 17 15.21 2.30 3.63
N TYR A 18 13.90 2.54 3.50
CA TYR A 18 13.03 2.79 4.64
C TYR A 18 12.82 1.54 5.47
N LYS A 19 13.25 1.58 6.74
CA LYS A 19 12.94 0.54 7.71
C LYS A 19 11.44 0.44 7.97
N THR A 20 10.97 -0.75 8.35
CA THR A 20 9.55 -1.04 8.66
C THR A 20 8.94 -0.06 9.67
N GLU A 21 9.71 0.38 10.67
CA GLU A 21 9.26 1.35 11.69
C GLU A 21 8.89 2.70 11.07
N LYS A 22 9.65 3.16 10.07
CA LYS A 22 9.39 4.41 9.37
C LYS A 22 8.16 4.27 8.48
N LEU A 23 8.00 3.13 7.80
CA LEU A 23 6.80 2.82 7.03
C LEU A 23 5.54 2.74 7.91
N ALA A 24 5.65 2.18 9.11
CA ALA A 24 4.54 2.15 10.08
C ALA A 24 4.13 3.55 10.55
N ARG A 25 5.10 4.42 10.85
CA ARG A 25 4.80 5.82 11.19
C ARG A 25 4.08 6.53 10.04
N LEU A 26 4.55 6.33 8.81
CA LEU A 26 3.90 6.87 7.62
C LEU A 26 2.46 6.34 7.48
N HIS A 27 2.26 5.04 7.65
CA HIS A 27 0.93 4.41 7.59
C HIS A 27 -0.02 4.99 8.64
N ILE A 28 0.43 5.17 9.89
CA ILE A 28 -0.39 5.76 10.95
C ILE A 28 -0.76 7.21 10.61
N ASN A 29 0.22 8.04 10.24
CA ASN A 29 0.02 9.46 10.02
C ASN A 29 -0.82 9.77 8.78
N GLU A 30 -0.65 8.98 7.71
CA GLU A 30 -1.25 9.30 6.42
C GLU A 30 -2.54 8.53 6.14
N ILE A 31 -2.75 7.38 6.78
CA ILE A 31 -3.93 6.55 6.56
C ILE A 31 -4.80 6.54 7.79
N ILE A 32 -4.29 6.04 8.92
CA ILE A 32 -5.10 5.84 10.12
C ILE A 32 -5.60 7.18 10.66
N ALA A 33 -4.75 8.22 10.68
CA ALA A 33 -5.16 9.53 11.14
C ALA A 33 -6.22 10.21 10.26
N ARG A 34 -6.35 9.80 8.98
CA ARG A 34 -7.30 10.39 8.02
C ARG A 34 -8.58 9.59 7.86
N HIS A 35 -8.49 8.27 7.97
CA HIS A 35 -9.56 7.33 7.60
C HIS A 35 -9.95 6.37 8.74
N ASP A 36 -9.38 6.56 9.93
CA ASP A 36 -9.49 5.66 11.08
C ASP A 36 -8.80 4.30 10.84
N VAL A 37 -8.82 3.44 11.86
CA VAL A 37 -8.23 2.10 11.80
C VAL A 37 -9.08 1.19 10.89
N PRO A 38 -8.50 0.60 9.83
CA PRO A 38 -9.24 -0.30 8.96
C PRO A 38 -9.57 -1.61 9.69
N VAL A 39 -10.76 -2.15 9.41
CA VAL A 39 -11.20 -3.46 9.94
C VAL A 39 -10.31 -4.58 9.41
N SER A 40 -9.95 -4.55 8.13
CA SER A 40 -9.01 -5.50 7.52
C SER A 40 -8.13 -4.87 6.46
N ILE A 41 -6.94 -5.45 6.27
CA ILE A 41 -5.97 -5.10 5.24
C ILE A 41 -5.62 -6.39 4.50
N ILE A 42 -5.65 -6.31 3.18
CA ILE A 42 -5.09 -7.32 2.30
C ILE A 42 -3.76 -6.76 1.78
N SER A 43 -2.66 -7.48 1.99
CA SER A 43 -1.37 -7.12 1.38
C SER A 43 -0.73 -8.31 0.69
N ASP A 44 0.22 -8.04 -0.20
CA ASP A 44 1.12 -9.05 -0.72
C ASP A 44 2.04 -9.62 0.38
N ARG A 45 2.94 -10.53 -0.03
CA ARG A 45 3.89 -11.20 0.86
C ARG A 45 5.23 -10.49 0.96
N ASP A 46 5.30 -9.19 0.70
CA ASP A 46 6.53 -8.43 0.89
C ASP A 46 7.07 -8.60 2.33
N SER A 47 8.39 -8.59 2.44
CA SER A 47 9.12 -8.68 3.71
C SER A 47 8.66 -7.66 4.76
N TYR A 48 8.23 -6.48 4.35
CA TYR A 48 7.70 -5.44 5.24
C TYR A 48 6.42 -5.91 5.94
N PHE A 49 5.45 -6.41 5.16
CA PHE A 49 4.13 -6.81 5.67
C PHE A 49 4.14 -8.18 6.36
N THR A 50 5.10 -9.03 6.02
CA THR A 50 5.29 -10.33 6.67
C THR A 50 6.09 -10.24 7.98
N SER A 51 6.73 -9.11 8.25
CA SER A 51 7.56 -8.88 9.44
C SER A 51 6.79 -9.05 10.76
N ARG A 52 7.49 -9.48 11.82
CA ARG A 52 6.90 -9.60 13.17
C ARG A 52 6.39 -8.27 13.69
N PHE A 53 7.12 -7.19 13.42
CA PHE A 53 6.73 -5.85 13.84
C PHE A 53 5.41 -5.43 13.20
N TRP A 54 5.28 -5.57 11.88
CA TRP A 54 4.05 -5.19 11.17
C TRP A 54 2.84 -5.99 11.63
N LYS A 55 2.98 -7.31 11.76
CA LYS A 55 1.91 -8.17 12.30
C LYS A 55 1.50 -7.77 13.71
N SER A 56 2.46 -7.43 14.57
CA SER A 56 2.18 -6.99 15.95
C SER A 56 1.48 -5.64 15.98
N LEU A 57 1.88 -4.71 15.11
CA LEU A 57 1.24 -3.41 14.95
C LEU A 57 -0.22 -3.55 14.55
N GLN A 58 -0.51 -4.31 13.48
CA GLN A 58 -1.89 -4.51 13.01
C GLN A 58 -2.76 -5.19 14.07
N LYS A 59 -2.21 -6.19 14.78
CA LYS A 59 -2.90 -6.82 15.92
C LYS A 59 -3.20 -5.81 17.05
N ALA A 60 -2.26 -4.93 17.37
CA ALA A 60 -2.45 -3.91 18.41
C ALA A 60 -3.50 -2.84 18.01
N LEU A 61 -3.59 -2.54 16.71
CA LEU A 61 -4.62 -1.66 16.16
C LEU A 61 -5.99 -2.34 16.08
N GLY A 62 -6.06 -3.68 16.13
CA GLY A 62 -7.30 -4.43 15.95
C GLY A 62 -7.65 -4.70 14.48
N THR A 63 -6.70 -4.49 13.57
CA THR A 63 -6.86 -4.74 12.14
C THR A 63 -6.54 -6.19 11.81
N GLN A 64 -7.42 -6.85 11.05
CA GLN A 64 -7.16 -8.16 10.49
C GLN A 64 -6.22 -8.03 9.27
N LEU A 65 -5.05 -8.68 9.32
CA LEU A 65 -4.09 -8.69 8.22
C LEU A 65 -4.18 -10.02 7.45
N ASP A 66 -4.67 -9.96 6.23
CA ASP A 66 -4.78 -11.10 5.31
C ASP A 66 -3.69 -10.98 4.23
N LEU A 67 -2.80 -11.97 4.15
CA LEU A 67 -1.75 -11.99 3.13
C LEU A 67 -2.29 -12.66 1.86
N SER A 68 -2.19 -11.96 0.72
CA SER A 68 -2.54 -12.53 -0.58
C SER A 68 -1.66 -13.75 -0.87
N THR A 69 -2.18 -14.66 -1.69
CA THR A 69 -1.39 -15.79 -2.20
C THR A 69 -0.89 -15.45 -3.59
N ALA A 70 0.24 -16.05 -3.99
CA ALA A 70 0.73 -15.91 -5.36
C ALA A 70 -0.39 -16.37 -6.31
N TYR A 71 -0.70 -15.55 -7.33
CA TYR A 71 -1.76 -15.80 -8.32
C TYR A 71 -3.20 -15.69 -7.79
N HIS A 72 -3.52 -14.68 -6.97
CA HIS A 72 -4.91 -14.29 -6.64
C HIS A 72 -5.31 -12.94 -7.29
N PRO A 73 -5.54 -12.92 -8.62
CA PRO A 73 -5.94 -11.70 -9.34
C PRO A 73 -7.28 -11.12 -8.88
N GLU A 74 -8.15 -11.89 -8.22
CA GLU A 74 -9.40 -11.35 -7.67
C GLU A 74 -9.20 -10.50 -6.41
N THR A 75 -8.22 -10.85 -5.58
CA THR A 75 -8.02 -10.20 -4.28
C THR A 75 -7.16 -8.95 -4.40
N ASP A 76 -6.11 -9.00 -5.23
CA ASP A 76 -5.15 -7.91 -5.39
C ASP A 76 -5.30 -7.14 -6.72
N GLY A 77 -6.14 -7.64 -7.65
CA GLY A 77 -6.25 -7.08 -8.99
C GLY A 77 -6.77 -5.64 -9.02
N GLN A 78 -7.41 -5.15 -7.95
CA GLN A 78 -7.77 -3.74 -7.85
C GLN A 78 -6.55 -2.85 -7.58
N SER A 79 -5.72 -3.22 -6.61
CA SER A 79 -4.46 -2.54 -6.32
C SER A 79 -3.56 -2.58 -7.54
N GLU A 80 -3.39 -3.75 -8.14
CA GLU A 80 -2.54 -3.95 -9.32
C GLU A 80 -2.95 -3.05 -10.49
N ARG A 81 -4.25 -3.02 -10.85
CA ARG A 81 -4.74 -2.15 -11.93
C ARG A 81 -4.56 -0.66 -11.62
N THR A 82 -4.77 -0.27 -10.36
CA THR A 82 -4.61 1.11 -9.93
C THR A 82 -3.13 1.53 -9.98
N ILE A 83 -2.21 0.65 -9.56
CA ILE A 83 -0.77 0.86 -9.64
C ILE A 83 -0.33 0.98 -11.10
N GLN A 84 -0.77 0.06 -11.98
CA GLN A 84 -0.45 0.12 -13.42
C GLN A 84 -0.89 1.45 -14.05
N THR A 85 -2.11 1.90 -13.73
CA THR A 85 -2.63 3.18 -14.23
C THR A 85 -1.74 4.35 -13.80
N LEU A 86 -1.29 4.37 -12.54
CA LEU A 86 -0.39 5.40 -12.06
C LEU A 86 0.99 5.33 -12.73
N GLU A 87 1.56 4.14 -12.89
CA GLU A 87 2.84 3.96 -13.57
C GLU A 87 2.81 4.48 -15.02
N ASP A 88 1.72 4.22 -15.74
CA ASP A 88 1.53 4.69 -17.10
C ASP A 88 1.43 6.23 -17.16
N MET A 89 0.73 6.85 -16.21
CA MET A 89 0.67 8.31 -16.07
C MET A 89 2.07 8.90 -15.77
N LEU A 90 2.81 8.31 -14.83
CA LEU A 90 4.16 8.76 -14.49
C LEU A 90 5.12 8.62 -15.69
N ARG A 91 5.00 7.53 -16.46
CA ARG A 91 5.78 7.32 -17.68
C ARG A 91 5.47 8.38 -18.74
N ALA A 92 4.19 8.71 -18.93
CA ALA A 92 3.78 9.78 -19.84
C ALA A 92 4.37 11.13 -19.41
N CYS A 93 4.23 11.50 -18.14
CA CYS A 93 4.84 12.73 -17.62
C CYS A 93 6.36 12.76 -17.82
N ALA A 94 7.07 11.67 -17.51
CA ALA A 94 8.52 11.61 -17.69
C ALA A 94 8.96 11.79 -19.16
N MET A 95 8.17 11.28 -20.12
CA MET A 95 8.43 11.50 -21.54
C MET A 95 8.22 12.96 -21.95
N ASP A 96 7.15 13.60 -21.46
CA ASP A 96 6.84 14.99 -21.78
C ASP A 96 7.85 15.98 -21.18
N PHE A 97 8.42 15.68 -20.01
CA PHE A 97 9.42 16.54 -19.33
C PHE A 97 10.88 16.15 -19.59
N GLY A 98 11.15 14.94 -20.10
CA GLY A 98 12.50 14.43 -20.38
C GLY A 98 12.97 14.60 -21.83
N GLY A 99 12.11 15.10 -22.71
CA GLY A 99 12.45 15.48 -24.09
C GLY A 99 12.94 16.93 -24.19
N ASN A 100 14.15 17.21 -23.69
CA ASN A 100 14.90 18.43 -24.00
C ASN A 100 16.41 18.16 -23.97
#